data_AF-A0A0L0SPT2-F1
#
_entry.id   AF-A0A0L0SPT2-F1
#
_cell.length_a   1.000
_cell.length_b   1.000
_cell.length_c   1.000
_cell.angle_alpha   90.00
_cell.angle_beta   90.00
_cell.angle_gamma   90.00
#
_symmetry.space_group_name_H-M   'P 1'
#
loop_
_entity.id
_entity.type
_entity.pdbx_description
1 polymer ?
#
loop_
_entity_poly.entity_id
_entity_poly.type
_entity_poly.pdbx_seq_one_letter_code
_entity_poly.pdbx_strand_id
1 'polypeptide(L)' 'MLLFSENASQVLTDNAMEFKRTFIDTLRTRVLANAAYQEYISDRHHMHMNATCWSTLAQFCKYLGRNGDCKLEESERGWR' A
#
# COMPACT_ATOMS: atom_id res chain seq x y z
N MET A 1 -31.18 -3.33 -7.98
CA MET A 1 -30.60 -2.90 -6.69
C MET A 1 -29.37 -2.04 -7.01
N LEU A 2 -29.56 -0.73 -7.14
CA LEU A 2 -28.52 0.25 -7.56
C LEU A 2 -28.37 1.27 -6.42
N LEU A 3 -27.76 0.84 -5.31
CA LEU A 3 -27.61 1.67 -4.12
C LEU A 3 -26.29 1.41 -3.40
N PHE A 4 -25.18 1.33 -4.13
CA PHE A 4 -23.84 1.18 -3.51
C PHE A 4 -22.72 1.92 -4.24
N SER A 5 -23.00 2.67 -5.31
CA SER A 5 -21.96 3.28 -6.14
C SER A 5 -21.46 4.63 -5.64
N GLU A 6 -22.21 5.36 -4.80
CA GLU A 6 -21.76 6.68 -4.30
C GLU A 6 -20.74 6.57 -3.14
N ASN A 7 -20.78 5.49 -2.36
CA ASN A 7 -19.86 5.29 -1.22
C ASN A 7 -18.64 4.42 -1.55
N ALA A 8 -18.60 3.76 -2.71
CA ALA A 8 -17.50 2.86 -3.06
C ALA A 8 -16.16 3.60 -3.15
N SER A 9 -16.18 4.83 -3.68
CA SER A 9 -15.02 5.71 -3.80
C SER A 9 -14.45 6.11 -2.43
N GLN A 10 -15.34 6.41 -1.48
CA GLN A 10 -14.95 6.80 -0.12
C GLN A 10 -14.35 5.62 0.63
N VAL A 11 -15.02 4.46 0.60
CA VAL A 11 -14.53 3.22 1.22
C VAL A 11 -13.16 2.83 0.65
N LEU A 12 -12.97 2.95 -0.66
CA LEU A 12 -11.70 2.64 -1.31
C LEU A 12 -10.58 3.62 -0.89
N THR A 13 -10.93 4.88 -0.66
CA THR A 13 -10.00 5.90 -0.15
C THR A 13 -9.63 5.63 1.30
N ASP A 14 -10.61 5.29 2.14
CA ASP A 14 -10.40 4.97 3.56
C ASP A 14 -9.52 3.72 3.71
N ASN A 15 -9.83 2.66 2.96
CA ASN A 15 -9.04 1.43 2.83
C ASN A 15 -7.59 1.73 2.41
N ALA A 16 -7.40 2.60 1.43
CA ALA A 16 -6.08 3.00 0.96
C ALA A 16 -5.29 3.76 2.04
N MET A 17 -5.94 4.66 2.79
CA MET A 17 -5.29 5.38 3.89
C MET A 17 -4.89 4.46 5.04
N GLU A 18 -5.76 3.50 5.39
CA GLU A 18 -5.47 2.49 6.41
C GLU A 18 -4.28 1.61 5.99
N PHE A 19 -4.33 1.04 4.79
CA PHE A 19 -3.25 0.26 4.20
C PHE A 19 -1.93 1.05 4.20
N LYS A 20 -1.97 2.33 3.79
CA LYS A 20 -0.77 3.18 3.77
C LYS A 20 -0.13 3.25 5.15
N ARG A 21 -0.93 3.50 6.19
CA ARG A 21 -0.44 3.68 7.56
C ARG A 21 0.24 2.42 8.08
N THR A 22 -0.41 1.28 7.95
CA THR A 22 0.07 -0.02 8.45
C THR A 22 1.25 -0.55 7.63
N PHE A 23 1.23 -0.33 6.31
CA PHE A 23 2.36 -0.70 5.45
C PHE A 23 3.61 0.11 5.77
N ILE A 24 3.50 1.44 5.97
CA ILE A 24 4.66 2.27 6.33
C ILE A 24 5.30 1.78 7.65
N ASP A 25 4.49 1.36 8.62
CA ASP A 25 4.98 0.80 9.88
C ASP A 25 5.82 -0.47 9.64
N THR A 26 5.32 -1.38 8.79
CA THR A 26 6.06 -2.59 8.39
C THR A 26 7.34 -2.23 7.63
N LEU A 27 7.25 -1.27 6.70
CA LEU A 27 8.37 -0.82 5.86
C LEU A 27 9.51 -0.21 6.68
N ARG A 28 9.23 0.47 7.81
CA ARG A 28 10.28 1.04 8.69
C ARG A 28 11.30 0.02 9.18
N THR A 29 10.91 -1.25 9.28
CA THR A 29 11.78 -2.33 9.77
C THR A 29 12.44 -3.12 8.65
N ARG A 30 12.19 -2.75 7.38
CA ARG A 30 12.62 -3.52 6.19
C ARG A 30 13.33 -2.63 5.18
N VAL A 31 14.35 -3.20 4.55
CA VAL A 31 15.16 -2.51 3.54
C VAL A 31 14.55 -2.63 2.14
N LEU A 32 13.64 -3.59 1.91
CA LEU A 32 13.01 -3.82 0.61
C LEU A 32 11.50 -3.80 0.73
N ALA A 33 10.82 -3.01 -0.11
CA ALA A 33 9.37 -2.90 -0.12
C ALA A 33 8.68 -4.24 -0.44
N ASN A 34 9.29 -5.08 -1.29
CA ASN A 34 8.79 -6.42 -1.58
C ASN A 34 8.78 -7.30 -0.32
N ALA A 35 9.86 -7.25 0.48
CA ALA A 35 9.96 -8.01 1.73
C ALA A 35 8.96 -7.49 2.76
N ALA A 36 8.81 -6.16 2.87
CA ALA A 36 7.79 -5.53 3.71
C ALA A 36 6.39 -5.98 3.30
N TYR A 37 6.08 -6.02 1.99
CA TYR A 37 4.77 -6.46 1.51
C TYR A 37 4.49 -7.94 1.80
N GLN A 38 5.47 -8.82 1.62
CA GLN A 38 5.31 -10.25 1.91
C GLN A 38 5.02 -10.51 3.39
N GLU A 39 5.70 -9.81 4.29
CA GLU A 39 5.44 -9.89 5.73
C GLU A 39 4.09 -9.26 6.09
N TYR A 40 3.78 -8.12 5.48
CA TYR A 40 2.52 -7.43 5.69
C TYR A 40 1.32 -8.34 5.37
N ILE A 41 1.30 -9.02 4.22
CA ILE A 41 0.21 -9.94 3.84
C ILE A 41 0.29 -11.30 4.53
N SER A 42 1.37 -11.59 5.25
CA SER A 42 1.48 -12.79 6.07
C SER A 42 0.56 -12.70 7.30
N ASP A 43 0.19 -11.50 7.72
CA ASP A 43 -0.86 -11.31 8.73
C ASP A 43 -2.24 -11.34 8.06
N ARG A 44 -3.11 -12.24 8.53
CA ARG A 44 -4.48 -12.39 8.01
C ARG A 44 -5.40 -11.22 8.34
N HIS A 45 -5.05 -10.39 9.31
CA HIS A 45 -5.82 -9.19 9.67
C HIS A 45 -5.47 -7.99 8.78
N HIS A 46 -4.40 -8.07 7.99
CA HIS A 46 -4.00 -7.00 7.11
C HIS A 46 -4.77 -7.02 5.79
N MET A 47 -5.17 -5.82 5.37
CA MET A 47 -5.88 -5.61 4.12
C MET A 47 -4.96 -5.84 2.92
N HIS A 48 -5.39 -6.68 1.98
CA HIS A 48 -4.64 -6.86 0.74
C HIS A 48 -4.69 -5.61 -0.15
N MET A 49 -3.61 -5.35 -0.88
CA MET A 49 -3.49 -4.20 -1.79
C MET A 49 -4.61 -4.14 -2.85
N ASN A 50 -5.17 -5.29 -3.23
CA ASN A 50 -6.32 -5.41 -4.15
C ASN A 50 -7.59 -4.69 -3.66
N ALA A 51 -7.67 -4.35 -2.37
CA ALA A 51 -8.79 -3.60 -1.77
C ALA A 51 -8.57 -2.08 -1.76
N THR A 52 -7.50 -1.59 -2.40
CA THR A 52 -7.10 -0.17 -2.43
C THR A 52 -7.10 0.38 -3.87
N CYS A 53 -6.88 1.69 -4.01
CA CYS A 53 -6.68 2.35 -5.32
C CYS A 53 -5.33 2.01 -5.99
N TRP A 54 -4.42 1.28 -5.34
CA TRP A 54 -3.12 0.93 -5.92
C TRP A 54 -3.14 -0.50 -6.45
N SER A 55 -3.04 -0.66 -7.77
CA SER A 55 -3.07 -1.98 -8.42
C SER A 55 -1.74 -2.75 -8.28
N THR A 56 -0.63 -2.05 -8.00
CA THR A 56 0.70 -2.65 -7.91
C THR A 56 1.55 -2.00 -6.83
N LEU A 57 2.47 -2.77 -6.24
CA LEU A 57 3.39 -2.28 -5.22
C LEU A 57 4.29 -1.17 -5.77
N ALA A 58 4.70 -1.26 -7.04
CA ALA A 58 5.49 -0.22 -7.70
C ALA A 58 4.73 1.11 -7.80
N GLN A 59 3.44 1.09 -8.13
CA GLN A 59 2.62 2.31 -8.13
C GLN A 59 2.49 2.90 -6.72
N PHE A 60 2.31 2.05 -5.72
CA PHE A 60 2.24 2.47 -4.33
C PHE A 60 3.57 3.07 -3.84
N CYS A 61 4.71 2.44 -4.13
CA CYS A 61 6.04 2.98 -3.81
C CYS A 61 6.29 4.33 -4.49
N LYS A 62 5.92 4.48 -5.77
CA LYS A 62 5.99 5.77 -6.48
C LYS A 62 5.10 6.82 -5.82
N TYR A 63 3.91 6.45 -5.36
CA TYR A 63 3.02 7.34 -4.63
C TYR A 63 3.64 7.81 -3.31
N LEU A 64 4.19 6.89 -2.50
CA LEU A 64 4.88 7.22 -1.25
C LEU A 64 6.06 8.17 -1.46
N GLY A 65 6.86 7.94 -2.51
CA GLY A 65 7.98 8.82 -2.88
C GLY A 65 7.51 10.21 -3.30
N ARG A 66 6.42 10.31 -4.07
CA ARG A 66 5.84 11.60 -4.49
C ARG A 66 5.21 12.40 -3.35
N ASN A 67 4.58 11.72 -2.39
CA ASN A 67 4.00 12.36 -1.21
C ASN A 67 5.05 12.80 -0.18
N GLY A 68 6.29 12.29 -0.28
CA GLY A 68 7.31 12.49 0.75
C GLY A 68 7.12 11.63 1.99
N ASP A 69 6.23 10.63 1.94
CA ASP A 69 5.99 9.70 3.05
C ASP A 69 7.23 8.79 3.29
N CYS A 70 7.93 8.40 2.22
CA CYS A 70 9.13 7.56 2.26
C CYS A 70 10.13 7.95 1.17
N LYS A 71 11.43 7.87 1.46
CA LYS A 71 12.48 7.96 0.43
C LYS A 71 12.69 6.56 -0.15
N LEU A 72 12.04 6.30 -1.28
CA LEU A 72 12.15 5.02 -1.98
C LEU A 72 12.99 5.20 -3.26
N GLU A 73 13.97 4.33 -3.43
CA GLU A 73 14.78 4.20 -4.63
C GLU A 73 14.43 2.91 -5.38
N GLU A 74 14.32 3.01 -6.70
CA GLU A 74 14.18 1.84 -7.57
C GLU A 74 15.56 1.23 -7.82
N SER A 75 15.70 -0.08 -7.58
CA SER A 75 16.90 -0.86 -7.88
C SER A 75 16.54 -2.08 -8.74
N GLU A 76 17.54 -2.75 -9.32
CA GLU A 76 17.33 -4.00 -10.08
C GLU A 76 16.65 -5.12 -9.25
N ARG A 77 16.70 -5.02 -7.91
CA ARG A 77 16.09 -5.99 -6.98
C ARG A 77 14.71 -5.54 -6.45
N GLY A 78 14.21 -4.38 -6.88
CA GLY A 78 12.96 -3.78 -6.45
C GLY A 78 13.15 -2.44 -5.72
N TRP A 79 12.11 -2.02 -4.99
CA TRP A 79 12.06 -0.74 -4.27
C TRP A 79 12.71 -0.86 -2.89
N ARG A 80 13.59 0.08 -2.54
CA ARG A 80 14.28 0.16 -1.24
C ARG A 80 14.14 1.54 -0.62
#